data_AF-A0A9D3NLL3-F1
#
_entry.id   AF-A0A9D3NLL3-F1
#
_cell.length_a   1.000
_cell.length_b   1.000
_cell.length_c   1.000
_cell.angle_alpha   90.00
_cell.angle_beta   90.00
_cell.angle_gamma   90.00
#
_symmetry.space_group_name_H-M   'P 1'
#
loop_
_entity.id
_entity.type
_entity.pdbx_description
1 polymer ?
#
loop_
_entity_poly.entity_id
_entity_poly.type
_entity_poly.pdbx_seq_one_letter_code
_entity_poly.pdbx_strand_id
1 'polypeptide(L)'
;MYNDVPKYQELESTEPREMDFLTLFGIYVAVVLTCIALVCRYSGQQHTPFSRVSNTLSQVVSPWIPQCIRNICYRSMHRLFHQRNSFFIYLHFILEAAVYGEFSYEIFGFCLEMDTTLFNVCLPYAFLAVKSYVFYLCCRKDPGTLTKENHAVQLKVYKYDEKLFQKGIICQTCQLVKPARSKHCSVCNRCVQRFDHHCVWVNNCIGAQNTRFFLLYLLSVCAMAGDIAILTADMLFHTVVRSGIMHAHYADAEGQQQPVGFLFVIQHLFMTFPRIVFMLGFVDVNNRRVTAADFSMAVSKCTRLTGPLTSQILDSVDSVLFDCDGVIWRGDQAIPGAPEVINSLKKAGKRVFFVTNNSTKTRKMYAEKLTKLGFEASEDEVFGTAYCSAVYLKTVCNLEGKVYLIGSNAMRQELEALGIEPVGVGPDPVSGGQKDWASVPLDPEVKAVLVGFDEHFSYMKLNRALQYLCNAECQFVGTNTDTRLPLEGGKAVPGTGCILKAVETAAQRHAQVVGKPSSFMFKCMSNQFGLDPSKCLMVGDRLDTDIMLGSTCGLKTLLTLTGVSTIADAEEHQRSGCPKRQEMVPDYYVDSIAEILPALQA
;
A
#
# COMPACT_ATOMS: atom_id res chain seq x y z
N MET A 1 -55.41 52.84 33.69
CA MET A 1 -55.41 51.75 34.71
C MET A 1 -55.85 50.51 33.95
N TYR A 2 -54.96 49.51 33.87
CA TYR A 2 -55.13 48.22 33.18
C TYR A 2 -55.24 48.19 31.63
N ASN A 3 -54.40 47.31 31.08
CA ASN A 3 -54.42 46.61 29.78
C ASN A 3 -54.40 47.41 28.48
N ASP A 4 -53.26 47.36 27.78
CA ASP A 4 -53.20 46.79 26.42
C ASP A 4 -51.73 46.63 25.96
N VAL A 5 -51.29 45.38 25.86
CA VAL A 5 -50.02 44.99 25.23
C VAL A 5 -50.35 44.49 23.83
N PRO A 6 -49.87 45.12 22.75
CA PRO A 6 -49.97 44.54 21.41
C PRO A 6 -48.99 43.37 21.30
N LYS A 7 -49.51 42.24 20.82
CA LYS A 7 -48.80 41.03 20.42
C LYS A 7 -47.57 41.34 19.58
N TYR A 8 -46.40 40.85 20.01
CA TYR A 8 -45.27 40.67 19.10
C TYR A 8 -45.58 39.50 18.17
N GLN A 9 -45.77 39.85 16.90
CA GLN A 9 -45.85 38.95 15.76
C GLN A 9 -44.52 38.20 15.62
N GLU A 10 -44.59 36.88 15.50
CA GLU A 10 -43.50 36.03 15.02
C GLU A 10 -43.02 36.56 13.67
N LEU A 11 -41.81 37.12 13.66
CA LEU A 11 -41.02 37.27 12.45
C LEU A 11 -40.32 35.92 12.25
N GLU A 12 -40.90 35.08 11.39
CA GLU A 12 -40.16 33.98 10.74
C GLU A 12 -38.97 34.60 10.01
N SER A 13 -37.80 34.57 10.66
CA SER A 13 -36.53 34.76 9.99
C SER A 13 -36.31 33.56 9.09
N THR A 14 -36.65 33.68 7.80
CA THR A 14 -36.07 32.85 6.76
C THR A 14 -34.59 33.21 6.62
N GLU A 15 -33.78 32.81 7.60
CA GLU A 15 -32.35 32.71 7.38
C GLU A 15 -32.12 31.55 6.39
N PRO A 16 -31.31 31.74 5.33
CA PRO A 16 -30.93 30.64 4.47
C PRO A 16 -30.28 29.59 5.35
N ARG A 17 -30.81 28.36 5.32
CA ARG A 17 -30.33 27.21 6.10
C ARG A 17 -28.82 27.09 5.86
N GLU A 18 -28.02 27.66 6.77
CA GLU A 18 -26.57 27.58 6.70
C GLU A 18 -26.22 26.10 6.66
N MET A 19 -25.46 25.70 5.64
CA MET A 19 -25.03 24.31 5.54
C MET A 19 -24.22 23.99 6.79
N ASP A 20 -24.69 23.00 7.56
CA ASP A 20 -24.04 22.58 8.80
C ASP A 20 -22.55 22.30 8.55
N PHE A 21 -21.71 22.77 9.45
CA PHE A 21 -20.26 22.69 9.42
C PHE A 21 -19.75 21.29 9.07
N LEU A 22 -20.37 20.23 9.63
CA LEU A 22 -20.02 18.85 9.32
C LEU A 22 -20.22 18.50 7.83
N THR A 23 -21.20 19.12 7.18
CA THR A 23 -21.49 18.93 5.76
C THR A 23 -20.45 19.61 4.89
N LEU A 24 -20.09 20.87 5.19
CA LEU A 24 -19.05 21.61 4.46
C LEU A 24 -17.66 20.97 4.63
N PHE A 25 -17.30 20.63 5.87
CA PHE A 25 -16.07 19.92 6.19
C PHE A 25 -16.03 18.53 5.52
N GLY A 26 -17.14 17.79 5.59
CA GLY A 26 -17.28 16.48 4.96
C GLY A 26 -17.13 16.52 3.44
N ILE A 27 -17.77 17.47 2.77
CA ILE A 27 -17.64 17.69 1.32
C ILE A 27 -16.19 18.03 0.97
N TYR A 28 -15.56 18.93 1.72
CA TYR A 28 -14.19 19.34 1.46
C TYR A 28 -13.18 18.20 1.65
N VAL A 29 -13.23 17.49 2.78
CA VAL A 29 -12.37 16.32 3.05
C VAL A 29 -12.58 15.25 1.98
N ALA A 30 -13.82 15.00 1.56
CA ALA A 30 -14.11 14.07 0.49
C ALA A 30 -13.46 14.50 -0.84
N VAL A 31 -13.54 15.78 -1.21
CA VAL A 31 -12.91 16.31 -2.43
C VAL A 31 -11.39 16.21 -2.36
N VAL A 32 -10.76 16.61 -1.27
CA VAL A 32 -9.29 16.59 -1.10
C VAL A 32 -8.77 15.16 -1.07
N LEU A 33 -9.38 14.26 -0.30
CA LEU A 33 -8.98 12.84 -0.27
C LEU A 33 -9.19 12.17 -1.63
N THR A 34 -10.24 12.55 -2.36
CA THR A 34 -10.47 12.07 -3.73
C THR A 34 -9.36 12.59 -4.66
N CYS A 35 -9.01 13.87 -4.60
CA CYS A 35 -7.90 14.44 -5.38
C CYS A 35 -6.56 13.76 -5.07
N ILE A 36 -6.25 13.52 -3.79
CA ILE A 36 -5.04 12.80 -3.36
C ILE A 36 -5.07 11.36 -3.84
N ALA A 37 -6.18 10.64 -3.65
CA ALA A 37 -6.35 9.26 -4.12
C ALA A 37 -6.20 9.16 -5.64
N LEU A 38 -6.74 10.12 -6.39
CA LEU A 38 -6.58 10.22 -7.84
C LEU A 38 -5.11 10.50 -8.20
N VAL A 39 -4.45 11.46 -7.56
CA VAL A 39 -3.03 11.75 -7.82
C VAL A 39 -2.15 10.55 -7.48
N CYS A 40 -2.34 9.90 -6.33
CA CYS A 40 -1.57 8.72 -5.92
C CYS A 40 -1.84 7.50 -6.81
N ARG A 41 -3.09 7.26 -7.22
CA ARG A 41 -3.47 6.13 -8.08
C ARG A 41 -2.98 6.30 -9.51
N TYR A 42 -2.87 7.54 -9.99
CA TYR A 42 -2.56 7.85 -11.39
C TYR A 42 -1.19 8.49 -11.61
N SER A 43 -0.43 8.80 -10.56
CA SER A 43 0.98 9.19 -10.64
C SER A 43 1.79 8.01 -11.21
N GLY A 44 2.19 8.13 -12.48
CA GLY A 44 2.98 7.13 -13.20
C GLY A 44 2.26 6.37 -14.32
N GLN A 45 0.95 6.56 -14.52
CA GLN A 45 0.21 6.00 -15.66
C GLN A 45 0.08 7.03 -16.79
N GLN A 46 0.39 6.65 -18.04
CA GLN A 46 0.22 7.55 -19.21
C GLN A 46 -1.27 7.87 -19.52
N HIS A 47 -2.22 7.11 -18.96
CA HIS A 47 -3.66 7.28 -19.17
C HIS A 47 -4.39 7.41 -17.83
N THR A 48 -4.62 8.65 -17.39
CA THR A 48 -5.35 8.99 -16.17
C THR A 48 -6.83 9.31 -16.51
N PRO A 49 -7.78 9.28 -15.57
CA PRO A 49 -9.17 9.72 -15.81
C PRO A 49 -9.21 11.18 -16.22
N PHE A 50 -8.28 11.99 -15.70
CA PHE A 50 -8.06 13.37 -16.12
C PHE A 50 -7.55 13.44 -17.57
N SER A 51 -6.70 12.52 -18.02
CA SER A 51 -6.30 12.43 -19.43
C SER A 51 -7.43 11.89 -20.30
N ARG A 52 -8.32 11.05 -19.76
CA ARG A 52 -9.53 10.59 -20.47
C ARG A 52 -10.53 11.72 -20.63
N VAL A 53 -10.83 12.47 -19.57
CA VAL A 53 -11.68 13.68 -19.59
C VAL A 53 -11.05 14.77 -20.45
N SER A 54 -9.75 15.04 -20.31
CA SER A 54 -9.00 15.97 -21.16
C SER A 54 -8.97 15.51 -22.61
N ASN A 55 -8.87 14.20 -22.89
CA ASN A 55 -8.97 13.66 -24.25
C ASN A 55 -10.40 13.77 -24.80
N THR A 56 -11.44 13.58 -23.98
CA THR A 56 -12.83 13.76 -24.37
C THR A 56 -13.15 15.25 -24.62
N LEU A 57 -12.72 16.15 -23.73
CA LEU A 57 -12.79 17.61 -23.94
C LEU A 57 -11.99 18.04 -25.16
N SER A 58 -10.79 17.50 -25.36
CA SER A 58 -9.98 17.73 -26.55
C SER A 58 -10.68 17.20 -27.81
N GLN A 59 -11.34 16.05 -27.77
CA GLN A 59 -12.10 15.53 -28.91
C GLN A 59 -13.35 16.36 -29.23
N VAL A 60 -14.00 16.95 -28.21
CA VAL A 60 -15.19 17.80 -28.37
C VAL A 60 -14.82 19.23 -28.80
N VAL A 61 -13.72 19.78 -28.27
CA VAL A 61 -13.30 21.18 -28.49
C VAL A 61 -12.32 21.30 -29.67
N SER A 62 -11.50 20.28 -29.97
CA SER A 62 -10.53 20.32 -31.09
C SER A 62 -11.12 20.53 -32.50
N PRO A 63 -12.39 20.15 -32.82
CA PRO A 63 -13.01 20.52 -34.09
C PRO A 63 -13.20 22.04 -34.26
N TRP A 64 -13.33 22.76 -33.14
CA TRP A 64 -13.59 24.21 -33.11
C TRP A 64 -12.31 25.04 -33.04
N ILE A 65 -11.16 24.40 -32.77
CA ILE A 65 -9.85 25.05 -32.68
C ILE A 65 -9.06 24.78 -33.97
N PRO A 66 -8.72 25.82 -34.75
CA PRO A 66 -7.88 25.72 -35.94
C PRO A 66 -6.61 24.88 -35.68
N GLN A 67 -6.25 24.02 -36.64
CA GLN A 67 -5.12 23.07 -36.52
C GLN A 67 -3.80 23.79 -36.15
N CYS A 68 -3.60 25.02 -36.63
CA CYS A 68 -2.46 25.86 -36.29
C CYS A 68 -2.41 26.20 -34.79
N ILE A 69 -3.53 26.59 -34.19
CA ILE A 69 -3.65 26.92 -32.76
C ILE A 69 -3.45 25.66 -31.91
N ARG A 70 -4.04 24.53 -32.31
CA ARG A 70 -3.88 23.25 -31.59
C ARG A 70 -2.41 22.79 -31.53
N ASN A 71 -1.70 22.89 -32.65
CA ASN A 71 -0.28 22.57 -32.72
C ASN A 71 0.57 23.54 -31.91
N ILE A 72 0.22 24.83 -31.88
CA ILE A 72 0.88 25.82 -31.03
C ILE A 72 0.62 25.51 -29.55
N CYS A 73 -0.63 25.26 -29.14
CA CYS A 73 -1.00 24.93 -27.77
C CYS A 73 -0.29 23.65 -27.29
N TYR A 74 -0.30 22.57 -28.08
CA TYR A 74 0.38 21.33 -27.72
C TYR A 74 1.90 21.52 -27.60
N ARG A 75 2.53 22.24 -28.55
CA ARG A 75 3.96 22.57 -28.48
C ARG A 75 4.28 23.46 -27.28
N SER A 76 3.44 24.44 -26.97
CA SER A 76 3.60 25.34 -25.84
C SER A 76 3.46 24.59 -24.51
N MET A 77 2.43 23.76 -24.34
CA MET A 77 2.26 22.92 -23.14
C MET A 77 3.41 21.92 -22.97
N HIS A 78 3.81 21.24 -24.05
CA HIS A 78 4.95 20.32 -24.00
C HIS A 78 6.26 21.04 -23.65
N ARG A 79 6.49 22.26 -24.17
CA ARG A 79 7.64 23.08 -23.78
C ARG A 79 7.57 23.55 -22.33
N LEU A 80 6.38 23.84 -21.83
CA LEU A 80 6.16 24.38 -20.48
C LEU A 80 6.34 23.31 -19.39
N PHE A 81 5.86 22.09 -19.64
CA PHE A 81 5.84 21.01 -18.64
C PHE A 81 6.89 19.90 -18.85
N HIS A 82 7.43 19.74 -20.06
CA HIS A 82 8.34 18.63 -20.38
C HIS A 82 9.70 19.05 -20.92
N GLN A 83 9.94 20.35 -21.11
CA GLN A 83 11.26 20.89 -21.44
C GLN A 83 11.72 21.85 -20.34
N ARG A 84 13.04 21.94 -20.15
CA ARG A 84 13.65 22.87 -19.19
C ARG A 84 13.35 24.29 -19.62
N ASN A 85 12.52 24.99 -18.87
CA ASN A 85 12.24 26.40 -19.04
C ASN A 85 12.31 27.12 -17.68
N SER A 86 12.92 28.30 -17.65
CA SER A 86 12.93 29.16 -16.47
C SER A 86 11.52 29.54 -16.01
N PHE A 87 10.52 29.52 -16.90
CA PHE A 87 9.11 29.74 -16.55
C PHE A 87 8.64 28.86 -15.40
N PHE A 88 9.02 27.57 -15.37
CA PHE A 88 8.65 26.66 -14.29
C PHE A 88 9.13 27.15 -12.93
N ILE A 89 10.37 27.66 -12.88
CA ILE A 89 10.99 28.19 -11.66
C ILE A 89 10.27 29.47 -11.23
N TYR A 90 9.98 30.38 -12.16
CA TYR A 90 9.23 31.60 -11.85
C TYR A 90 7.82 31.31 -11.34
N LEU A 91 7.09 30.39 -11.99
CA LEU A 91 5.77 29.98 -11.55
C LEU A 91 5.81 29.39 -10.13
N HIS A 92 6.81 28.55 -9.84
CA HIS A 92 6.99 28.00 -8.49
C HIS A 92 7.21 29.10 -7.45
N PHE A 93 8.08 30.06 -7.72
CA PHE A 93 8.33 31.19 -6.81
C PHE A 93 7.14 32.12 -6.64
N ILE A 94 6.33 32.32 -7.69
CA ILE A 94 5.10 33.12 -7.59
C ILE A 94 4.07 32.42 -6.69
N LEU A 95 3.86 31.12 -6.89
CA LEU A 95 2.94 30.33 -6.06
C LEU A 95 3.43 30.26 -4.61
N GLU A 96 4.73 30.07 -4.41
CA GLU A 96 5.36 30.07 -3.11
C GLU A 96 5.20 31.42 -2.40
N ALA A 97 5.42 32.54 -3.10
CA ALA A 97 5.21 33.87 -2.56
C ALA A 97 3.75 34.14 -2.21
N ALA A 98 2.79 33.62 -2.99
CA ALA A 98 1.37 33.73 -2.67
C ALA A 98 1.02 32.98 -1.38
N VAL A 99 1.48 31.73 -1.23
CA VAL A 99 1.26 30.93 -0.01
C VAL A 99 1.89 31.58 1.21
N TYR A 100 3.13 32.07 1.09
CA TYR A 100 3.78 32.77 2.19
C TYR A 100 3.20 34.15 2.46
N GLY A 101 2.64 34.82 1.45
CA GLY A 101 1.91 36.07 1.62
C GLY A 101 0.67 35.87 2.49
N GLU A 102 -0.12 34.83 2.21
CA GLU A 102 -1.26 34.43 3.04
C GLU A 102 -0.82 34.01 4.45
N PHE A 103 0.21 33.17 4.57
CA PHE A 103 0.78 32.80 5.88
C PHE A 103 1.24 34.04 6.68
N SER A 104 1.88 35.01 6.02
CA SER A 104 2.32 36.24 6.68
C SER A 104 1.13 37.09 7.12
N TYR A 105 0.11 37.23 6.28
CA TYR A 105 -1.06 38.02 6.62
C TYR A 105 -1.79 37.46 7.83
N GLU A 106 -1.96 36.14 7.88
CA GLU A 106 -2.72 35.45 8.92
C GLU A 106 -1.87 35.23 10.19
N ILE A 107 -0.68 34.63 10.10
CA ILE A 107 0.10 34.20 11.29
C ILE A 107 0.92 35.34 11.89
N PHE A 108 1.50 36.20 11.05
CA PHE A 108 2.41 37.26 11.53
C PHE A 108 1.66 38.31 12.37
N GLY A 109 0.41 38.61 12.04
CA GLY A 109 -0.46 39.48 12.84
C GLY A 109 -0.65 38.95 14.26
N PHE A 110 -0.95 37.66 14.40
CA PHE A 110 -1.09 37.01 15.71
C PHE A 110 0.24 36.88 16.47
N CYS A 111 1.35 36.57 15.78
CA CYS A 111 2.66 36.50 16.42
C CYS A 111 3.09 37.84 17.05
N LEU A 112 2.72 38.97 16.44
CA LEU A 112 2.98 40.30 17.01
C LEU A 112 2.15 40.57 18.28
N GLU A 113 0.92 40.07 18.36
CA GLU A 113 0.06 40.17 19.55
C GLU A 113 0.44 39.19 20.67
N MET A 114 1.25 38.19 20.36
CA MET A 114 1.65 37.11 21.27
C MET A 114 3.03 37.29 21.91
N ASP A 115 3.70 38.43 21.73
CA ASP A 115 5.09 38.66 22.19
C ASP A 115 6.07 37.58 21.71
N THR A 116 5.82 36.98 20.54
CA THR A 116 6.70 35.97 19.96
C THR A 116 8.05 36.60 19.61
N THR A 117 9.16 35.90 19.91
CA THR A 117 10.50 36.43 19.60
C THR A 117 10.67 36.66 18.10
N LEU A 118 11.31 37.77 17.72
CA LEU A 118 11.61 38.10 16.32
C LEU A 118 12.35 36.96 15.59
N PHE A 119 13.14 36.17 16.33
CA PHE A 119 13.83 35.01 15.79
C PHE A 119 12.86 33.95 15.24
N ASN A 120 11.85 33.55 16.02
CA ASN A 120 10.86 32.54 15.62
C ASN A 120 10.01 33.00 14.44
N VAL A 121 9.77 34.31 14.36
CA VAL A 121 9.01 34.92 13.28
C VAL A 121 9.82 34.99 11.98
N CYS A 122 11.13 35.22 12.05
CA CYS A 122 12.01 35.28 10.88
C CYS A 122 12.45 33.89 10.37
N LEU A 123 12.42 32.86 11.22
CA LEU A 123 12.90 31.51 10.92
C LEU A 123 12.18 30.83 9.73
N PRO A 124 10.83 30.90 9.59
CA PRO A 124 10.12 30.36 8.43
C PRO A 124 10.58 30.95 7.10
N TYR A 125 10.93 32.25 7.08
CA TYR A 125 11.42 32.95 5.89
C TYR A 125 12.88 32.61 5.59
N ALA A 126 13.69 32.35 6.62
CA ALA A 126 15.05 31.85 6.44
C ALA A 126 15.03 30.44 5.80
N PHE A 127 14.17 29.54 6.30
CA PHE A 127 13.99 28.22 5.69
C PHE A 127 13.41 28.31 4.29
N LEU A 128 12.46 29.22 4.05
CA LEU A 128 11.96 29.51 2.71
C LEU A 128 13.11 29.87 1.76
N ALA A 129 13.93 30.86 2.13
CA ALA A 129 15.03 31.33 1.28
C ALA A 129 16.04 30.21 0.98
N VAL A 130 16.40 29.41 1.99
CA VAL A 130 17.28 28.25 1.82
C VAL A 130 16.64 27.22 0.87
N LYS A 131 15.36 26.90 1.08
CA LYS A 131 14.63 25.94 0.25
C LYS A 131 14.52 26.42 -1.20
N SER A 132 14.15 27.68 -1.44
CA SER A 132 14.04 28.28 -2.77
C SER A 132 15.38 28.31 -3.49
N TYR A 133 16.48 28.58 -2.77
CA TYR A 133 17.83 28.53 -3.33
C TYR A 133 18.23 27.11 -3.75
N VAL A 134 18.02 26.12 -2.88
CA VAL A 134 18.36 24.72 -3.18
C VAL A 134 17.46 24.15 -4.29
N PHE A 135 16.18 24.52 -4.32
CA PHE A 135 15.25 24.22 -5.41
C PHE A 135 15.77 24.73 -6.75
N TYR A 136 16.18 26.01 -6.80
CA TYR A 136 16.78 26.61 -7.99
C TYR A 136 18.01 25.83 -8.46
N LEU A 137 18.92 25.47 -7.53
CA LEU A 137 20.10 24.67 -7.85
C LEU A 137 19.71 23.28 -8.39
N CYS A 138 18.71 22.62 -7.81
CA CYS A 138 18.24 21.31 -8.26
C CYS A 138 17.68 21.37 -9.70
N CYS A 139 16.87 22.40 -9.99
CA CYS A 139 16.28 22.62 -11.32
C CYS A 139 17.34 22.94 -12.39
N ARG A 140 18.34 23.76 -12.04
CA ARG A 140 19.33 24.29 -12.99
C ARG A 140 20.52 23.38 -13.20
N LYS A 141 20.91 22.59 -12.19
CA LYS A 141 22.10 21.76 -12.31
C LYS A 141 21.88 20.61 -13.27
N ASP A 142 22.92 20.36 -14.06
CA ASP A 142 22.93 19.21 -14.94
C ASP A 142 22.95 17.93 -14.09
N PRO A 143 22.13 16.91 -14.43
CA PRO A 143 22.05 15.66 -13.68
C PRO A 143 23.19 14.70 -13.99
N GLY A 144 24.10 15.05 -14.90
CA GLY A 144 25.06 14.11 -15.51
C GLY A 144 24.57 13.65 -16.88
N THR A 145 24.09 14.57 -17.70
CA THR A 145 23.73 14.33 -19.09
C THR A 145 24.94 13.76 -19.84
N LEU A 146 24.75 12.62 -20.50
CA LEU A 146 25.77 11.98 -21.31
C LEU A 146 25.82 12.65 -22.69
N THR A 147 27.00 13.17 -23.02
CA THR A 147 27.30 13.80 -24.31
C THR A 147 28.49 13.09 -24.96
N LYS A 148 28.74 13.32 -26.25
CA LYS A 148 29.86 12.67 -26.95
C LYS A 148 31.21 13.04 -26.32
N GLU A 149 31.32 14.25 -25.78
CA GLU A 149 32.53 14.81 -25.21
C GLU A 149 32.87 14.19 -23.85
N ASN A 150 31.87 13.92 -23.01
CA ASN A 150 32.10 13.34 -21.67
C ASN A 150 32.00 11.81 -21.63
N HIS A 151 31.47 11.18 -22.68
CA HIS A 151 31.14 9.76 -22.75
C HIS A 151 32.31 8.84 -22.36
N ALA A 152 33.49 9.07 -22.93
CA ALA A 152 34.68 8.25 -22.69
C ALA A 152 35.13 8.27 -21.21
N VAL A 153 34.97 9.41 -20.54
CA VAL A 153 35.25 9.54 -19.11
C VAL A 153 34.17 8.80 -18.30
N GLN A 154 32.89 8.99 -18.65
CA GLN A 154 31.78 8.40 -17.89
C GLN A 154 31.72 6.88 -17.96
N LEU A 155 32.21 6.26 -19.05
CA LEU A 155 32.37 4.81 -19.16
C LEU A 155 33.30 4.21 -18.09
N LYS A 156 34.23 5.00 -17.54
CA LYS A 156 35.23 4.56 -16.57
C LYS A 156 34.83 4.79 -15.11
N VAL A 157 33.81 5.61 -14.86
CA VAL A 157 33.42 6.03 -13.49
C VAL A 157 32.82 4.89 -12.68
N TYR A 158 32.03 4.02 -13.30
CA TYR A 158 31.42 2.87 -12.64
C TYR A 158 31.85 1.58 -13.35
N LYS A 159 32.24 0.57 -12.58
CA LYS A 159 32.54 -0.77 -13.12
C LYS A 159 31.25 -1.45 -13.57
N TYR A 160 31.34 -2.19 -14.67
CA TYR A 160 30.31 -3.12 -15.09
C TYR A 160 30.41 -4.37 -14.22
N ASP A 161 29.29 -4.81 -13.68
CA ASP A 161 29.20 -6.03 -12.87
C ASP A 161 28.76 -7.25 -13.69
N GLU A 162 28.43 -7.04 -14.98
CA GLU A 162 27.92 -8.04 -15.93
C GLU A 162 26.65 -8.78 -15.44
N LYS A 163 26.02 -8.29 -14.36
CA LYS A 163 24.77 -8.81 -13.78
C LYS A 163 23.63 -7.83 -13.99
N LEU A 164 23.81 -6.59 -13.51
CA LEU A 164 22.88 -5.49 -13.63
C LEU A 164 23.29 -4.53 -14.76
N PHE A 165 24.59 -4.38 -14.99
CA PHE A 165 25.16 -3.48 -16.00
C PHE A 165 26.16 -4.23 -16.88
N GLN A 166 25.70 -4.61 -18.07
CA GLN A 166 26.50 -5.32 -19.08
C GLN A 166 27.25 -4.33 -19.98
N LYS A 167 28.44 -4.71 -20.44
CA LYS A 167 29.21 -3.92 -21.40
C LYS A 167 28.59 -3.96 -22.80
N GLY A 168 28.80 -2.89 -23.57
CA GLY A 168 28.42 -2.84 -24.99
C GLY A 168 26.95 -2.53 -25.29
N ILE A 169 26.09 -2.35 -24.28
CA ILE A 169 24.69 -1.94 -24.50
C ILE A 169 24.65 -0.51 -25.06
N ILE A 170 24.03 -0.31 -26.23
CA ILE A 170 23.87 1.00 -26.86
C ILE A 170 22.47 1.57 -26.57
N CYS A 171 22.39 2.88 -26.31
CA CYS A 171 21.11 3.58 -26.33
C CYS A 171 20.68 3.87 -27.77
N GLN A 172 19.54 3.30 -28.19
CA GLN A 172 19.02 3.49 -29.56
C GLN A 172 18.62 4.94 -29.88
N THR A 173 18.26 5.73 -28.88
CA THR A 173 17.88 7.13 -29.09
C THR A 173 19.09 8.06 -29.13
N CYS A 174 20.02 7.93 -28.18
CA CYS A 174 21.18 8.81 -28.08
C CYS A 174 22.39 8.32 -28.87
N GLN A 175 22.37 7.07 -29.36
CA GLN A 175 23.46 6.43 -30.10
C GLN A 175 24.81 6.48 -29.37
N LEU A 176 24.76 6.25 -28.05
CA LEU A 176 25.91 6.16 -27.15
C LEU A 176 25.88 4.81 -26.44
N VAL A 177 27.05 4.17 -26.28
CA VAL A 177 27.20 3.01 -25.37
C VAL A 177 26.82 3.46 -23.96
N LYS A 178 25.93 2.77 -23.26
CA LYS A 178 25.47 3.17 -21.93
C LYS A 178 26.56 2.89 -20.89
N PRO A 179 27.11 3.93 -20.22
CA PRO A 179 27.91 3.71 -19.02
C PRO A 179 27.14 2.94 -17.95
N ALA A 180 27.83 2.17 -17.11
CA ALA A 180 27.20 1.49 -15.98
C ALA A 180 26.41 2.50 -15.11
N ARG A 181 25.22 2.09 -14.66
CA ARG A 181 24.25 2.92 -13.94
C ARG A 181 23.63 4.09 -14.72
N SER A 182 23.83 4.20 -16.04
CA SER A 182 23.13 5.20 -16.86
C SER A 182 21.82 4.67 -17.43
N LYS A 183 20.84 5.56 -17.66
CA LYS A 183 19.60 5.24 -18.38
C LYS A 183 19.18 6.40 -19.29
N HIS A 184 18.41 6.08 -20.32
CA HIS A 184 17.79 7.08 -21.18
C HIS A 184 16.48 7.55 -20.55
N CYS A 185 16.33 8.86 -20.36
CA CYS A 185 15.07 9.46 -19.96
C CYS A 185 14.29 9.85 -21.22
N SER A 186 13.14 9.21 -21.44
CA SER A 186 12.26 9.49 -22.58
C SER A 186 11.65 10.90 -22.53
N VAL A 187 11.35 11.41 -21.32
CA VAL A 187 10.78 12.76 -21.13
C VAL A 187 11.78 13.84 -21.52
N CYS A 188 13.01 13.74 -21.02
CA CYS A 188 14.08 14.70 -21.30
C CYS A 188 14.87 14.38 -22.58
N ASN A 189 14.52 13.30 -23.27
CA ASN A 189 15.14 12.75 -24.46
C ASN A 189 16.68 12.73 -24.41
N ARG A 190 17.25 12.27 -23.30
CA ARG A 190 18.71 12.24 -23.10
C ARG A 190 19.13 11.11 -22.15
N CYS A 191 20.34 10.59 -22.35
CA CYS A 191 20.95 9.67 -21.40
C CYS A 191 21.52 10.44 -20.20
N VAL A 192 21.29 9.91 -18.99
CA VAL A 192 21.75 10.51 -17.74
C VAL A 192 22.56 9.48 -16.96
N GLN A 193 23.68 9.90 -16.42
CA GLN A 193 24.57 9.09 -15.60
C GLN A 193 24.01 8.93 -14.18
N ARG A 194 24.14 7.71 -13.62
CA ARG A 194 23.53 7.34 -12.33
C ARG A 194 22.07 7.81 -12.27
N PHE A 195 21.34 7.53 -13.35
CA PHE A 195 19.96 7.97 -13.48
C PHE A 195 19.11 7.32 -12.40
N ASP A 196 18.44 8.16 -11.63
CA ASP A 196 17.46 7.75 -10.64
C ASP A 196 16.06 7.79 -11.26
N HIS A 197 15.52 9.00 -11.45
CA HIS A 197 14.23 9.22 -12.09
C HIS A 197 14.14 10.59 -12.78
N HIS A 198 13.06 10.83 -13.51
CA HIS A 198 12.68 12.18 -13.94
C HIS A 198 11.70 12.77 -12.93
N CYS A 199 12.05 13.89 -12.32
CA CYS A 199 11.23 14.53 -11.30
C CYS A 199 10.45 15.69 -11.92
N VAL A 200 9.13 15.54 -11.96
CA VAL A 200 8.20 16.57 -12.45
C VAL A 200 8.22 17.81 -11.57
N TRP A 201 8.48 17.65 -10.26
CA TRP A 201 8.47 18.74 -9.29
C TRP A 201 9.68 19.67 -9.38
N VAL A 202 10.77 19.24 -10.01
CA VAL A 202 11.93 20.11 -10.31
C VAL A 202 12.16 20.27 -11.82
N ASN A 203 11.22 19.76 -12.64
CA ASN A 203 11.28 19.72 -14.10
C ASN A 203 12.67 19.30 -14.63
N ASN A 204 13.26 18.28 -14.01
CA ASN A 204 14.62 17.85 -14.29
C ASN A 204 14.81 16.36 -13.97
N CYS A 205 15.76 15.70 -14.66
CA CYS A 205 16.19 14.37 -14.23
C CYS A 205 16.99 14.50 -12.93
N ILE A 206 16.92 13.47 -12.09
CA ILE A 206 17.80 13.30 -10.94
C ILE A 206 18.87 12.27 -11.31
N GLY A 207 20.13 12.67 -11.20
CA GLY A 207 21.28 11.86 -11.57
C GLY A 207 22.56 12.29 -10.85
N ALA A 208 23.68 11.68 -11.22
CA ALA A 208 24.96 11.77 -10.53
C ALA A 208 25.34 13.18 -10.03
N GLN A 209 25.12 14.22 -10.84
CA GLN A 209 25.62 15.57 -10.57
C GLN A 209 24.64 16.48 -9.81
N ASN A 210 23.36 16.12 -9.70
CA ASN A 210 22.36 16.92 -9.00
C ASN A 210 21.62 16.20 -7.85
N THR A 211 21.86 14.90 -7.63
CA THR A 211 21.23 14.15 -6.50
C THR A 211 21.44 14.83 -5.15
N ARG A 212 22.62 15.41 -4.88
CA ARG A 212 22.88 16.12 -3.61
C ARG A 212 21.95 17.33 -3.41
N PHE A 213 21.69 18.10 -4.47
CA PHE A 213 20.79 19.26 -4.40
C PHE A 213 19.35 18.81 -4.25
N PHE A 214 18.97 17.68 -4.87
CA PHE A 214 17.66 17.07 -4.67
C PHE A 214 17.44 16.62 -3.22
N LEU A 215 18.42 15.95 -2.60
CA LEU A 215 18.33 15.55 -1.19
C LEU A 215 18.29 16.76 -0.24
N LEU A 216 19.11 17.79 -0.49
CA LEU A 216 19.07 19.04 0.28
C LEU A 216 17.74 19.80 0.07
N TYR A 217 17.14 19.69 -1.11
CA TYR A 217 15.82 20.27 -1.39
C TYR A 217 14.75 19.57 -0.55
N LEU A 218 14.74 18.22 -0.54
CA LEU A 218 13.80 17.46 0.29
C LEU A 218 13.97 17.79 1.78
N LEU A 219 15.21 17.84 2.27
CA LEU A 219 15.48 18.18 3.66
C LEU A 219 15.01 19.61 4.01
N SER A 220 15.28 20.59 3.14
CA SER A 220 14.86 21.97 3.38
C SER A 220 13.35 22.15 3.29
N VAL A 221 12.65 21.41 2.41
CA VAL A 221 11.18 21.37 2.40
C VAL A 221 10.63 20.79 3.71
N CYS A 222 11.18 19.67 4.21
CA CYS A 222 10.74 19.09 5.48
C CYS A 222 10.98 20.02 6.67
N ALA A 223 12.16 20.67 6.73
CA ALA A 223 12.48 21.62 7.79
C ALA A 223 11.53 22.82 7.78
N MET A 224 11.31 23.41 6.60
CA MET A 224 10.39 24.53 6.40
C MET A 224 8.94 24.16 6.79
N ALA A 225 8.46 22.99 6.39
CA ALA A 225 7.11 22.52 6.71
C ALA A 225 6.95 22.24 8.21
N GLY A 226 7.95 21.62 8.84
CA GLY A 226 7.95 21.36 10.28
C GLY A 226 7.93 22.64 11.10
N ASP A 227 8.72 23.64 10.71
CA ASP A 227 8.77 24.95 11.36
C ASP A 227 7.44 25.69 11.28
N ILE A 228 6.83 25.76 10.08
CA ILE A 228 5.49 26.32 9.90
C ILE A 228 4.46 25.58 10.77
N ALA A 229 4.50 24.25 10.79
CA ALA A 229 3.56 23.45 11.58
C ALA A 229 3.69 23.71 13.08
N ILE A 230 4.92 23.81 13.60
CA ILE A 230 5.19 24.10 15.01
C ILE A 230 4.67 25.50 15.37
N LEU A 231 5.02 26.53 14.59
CA LEU A 231 4.60 27.90 14.85
C LEU A 231 3.07 28.04 14.78
N THR A 232 2.45 27.34 13.84
CA THR A 232 0.98 27.35 13.70
C THR A 232 0.30 26.63 14.85
N ALA A 233 0.82 25.48 15.30
CA ALA A 233 0.30 24.75 16.44
C ALA A 233 0.43 25.55 17.74
N ASP A 234 1.55 26.24 17.93
CA ASP A 234 1.79 27.14 19.06
C ASP A 234 0.80 28.31 19.08
N MET A 235 0.58 28.96 17.93
CA MET A 235 -0.42 30.02 17.78
C MET A 235 -1.85 29.54 18.11
N LEU A 236 -2.25 28.39 17.58
CA LEU A 236 -3.58 27.82 17.88
C LEU A 236 -3.72 27.47 19.36
N PHE A 237 -2.70 26.87 19.96
CA PHE A 237 -2.67 26.54 21.39
C PHE A 237 -2.85 27.80 22.25
N HIS A 238 -2.06 28.84 21.99
CA HIS A 238 -2.17 30.10 22.70
C HIS A 238 -3.52 30.78 22.50
N THR A 239 -4.13 30.65 21.32
CA THR A 239 -5.48 31.16 21.07
C THR A 239 -6.53 30.42 21.89
N VAL A 240 -6.45 29.10 22.01
CA VAL A 240 -7.32 28.29 22.88
C VAL A 240 -7.14 28.68 24.35
N VAL A 241 -5.90 28.84 24.80
CA VAL A 241 -5.60 29.18 26.19
C VAL A 241 -6.05 30.61 26.53
N ARG A 242 -5.76 31.61 25.67
CA ARG A 242 -6.13 33.02 25.89
C ARG A 242 -7.63 33.28 25.75
N SER A 243 -8.34 32.55 24.87
CA SER A 243 -9.79 32.67 24.73
C SER A 243 -10.57 32.11 25.93
N GLY A 244 -9.91 31.36 26.83
CA GLY A 244 -10.56 30.76 27.99
C GLY A 244 -11.58 29.68 27.61
N ILE A 245 -11.64 29.27 26.34
CA ILE A 245 -12.71 28.43 25.79
C ILE A 245 -12.75 27.03 26.43
N MET A 246 -11.62 26.57 26.96
CA MET A 246 -11.51 25.30 27.72
C MET A 246 -12.30 25.30 29.04
N HIS A 247 -12.68 26.47 29.55
CA HIS A 247 -13.48 26.62 30.78
C HIS A 247 -14.87 27.21 30.50
N ALA A 248 -15.22 27.40 29.22
CA ALA A 248 -16.50 27.94 28.82
C ALA A 248 -17.61 26.88 28.86
N HIS A 249 -18.85 27.34 29.01
CA HIS A 249 -20.05 26.52 28.96
C HIS A 249 -20.97 27.05 27.85
N TYR A 250 -21.69 26.18 27.16
CA TYR A 250 -22.70 26.55 26.17
C TYR A 250 -24.07 26.00 26.58
N ALA A 251 -25.14 26.68 26.20
CA ALA A 251 -26.51 26.20 26.41
C ALA A 251 -26.92 25.30 25.24
N ASP A 252 -27.37 24.08 25.51
CA ASP A 252 -27.96 23.20 24.49
C ASP A 252 -29.39 23.64 24.12
N ALA A 253 -30.02 22.92 23.18
CA ALA A 253 -31.35 23.26 22.66
C ALA A 253 -32.44 23.20 23.74
N GLU A 254 -32.17 22.48 24.82
CA GLU A 254 -33.00 22.35 26.01
C GLU A 254 -32.65 23.37 27.11
N GLY A 255 -31.67 24.25 26.86
CA GLY A 255 -31.24 25.34 27.74
C GLY A 255 -30.30 24.90 28.87
N GLN A 256 -29.80 23.66 28.84
CA GLN A 256 -28.87 23.15 29.85
C GLN A 256 -27.43 23.56 29.53
N GLN A 257 -26.69 23.92 30.58
CA GLN A 257 -25.28 24.34 30.47
C GLN A 257 -24.39 23.10 30.33
N GLN A 258 -23.82 22.92 29.14
CA GLN A 258 -22.85 21.86 28.84
C GLN A 258 -21.43 22.45 28.83
N PRO A 259 -20.44 21.79 29.44
CA PRO A 259 -19.05 22.20 29.32
C PRO A 259 -18.57 22.05 27.88
N VAL A 260 -17.74 22.99 27.43
CA VAL A 260 -17.13 22.93 26.10
C VAL A 260 -16.19 21.73 26.00
N GLY A 261 -16.56 20.76 25.14
CA GLY A 261 -15.73 19.59 24.83
C GLY A 261 -14.70 19.86 23.74
N PHE A 262 -13.74 18.94 23.58
CA PHE A 262 -12.65 19.04 22.59
C PHE A 262 -13.14 19.26 21.15
N LEU A 263 -14.25 18.63 20.75
CA LEU A 263 -14.82 18.77 19.41
C LEU A 263 -15.32 20.20 19.14
N PHE A 264 -15.87 20.87 20.14
CA PHE A 264 -16.32 22.26 20.04
C PHE A 264 -15.12 23.21 19.92
N VAL A 265 -14.02 22.92 20.62
CA VAL A 265 -12.77 23.70 20.46
C VAL A 265 -12.22 23.57 19.04
N ILE A 266 -12.21 22.36 18.47
CA ILE A 266 -11.82 22.15 17.07
C ILE A 266 -12.74 22.92 16.12
N GLN A 267 -14.05 22.84 16.31
CA GLN A 267 -15.03 23.55 15.49
C GLN A 267 -14.85 25.06 15.59
N HIS A 268 -14.64 25.58 16.80
CA HIS A 268 -14.38 27.01 17.03
C HIS A 268 -13.09 27.45 16.33
N LEU A 269 -11.99 26.71 16.50
CA LEU A 269 -10.73 27.03 15.82
C LEU A 269 -10.85 26.97 14.30
N PHE A 270 -11.61 26.03 13.75
CA PHE A 270 -11.84 25.95 12.31
C PHE A 270 -12.71 27.10 11.80
N MET A 271 -13.73 27.52 12.54
CA MET A 271 -14.59 28.64 12.15
C MET A 271 -13.86 29.99 12.29
N THR A 272 -13.02 30.13 13.31
CA THR A 272 -12.26 31.36 13.57
C THR A 272 -11.02 31.46 12.67
N PHE A 273 -10.36 30.33 12.38
CA PHE A 273 -9.12 30.27 11.59
C PHE A 273 -9.15 29.23 10.48
N PRO A 274 -10.15 29.25 9.58
CA PRO A 274 -10.35 28.18 8.59
C PRO A 274 -9.10 27.98 7.74
N ARG A 275 -8.50 29.06 7.24
CA ARG A 275 -7.33 29.04 6.37
C ARG A 275 -6.09 28.41 7.04
N ILE A 276 -5.88 28.70 8.32
CA ILE A 276 -4.74 28.23 9.10
C ILE A 276 -4.90 26.74 9.46
N VAL A 277 -6.10 26.35 9.91
CA VAL A 277 -6.42 24.95 10.17
C VAL A 277 -6.34 24.11 8.89
N PHE A 278 -6.69 24.67 7.72
CA PHE A 278 -6.48 24.03 6.43
C PHE A 278 -4.99 23.88 6.06
N MET A 279 -4.12 24.84 6.38
CA MET A 279 -2.67 24.71 6.16
C MET A 279 -2.05 23.60 7.03
N LEU A 280 -2.52 23.42 8.28
CA LEU A 280 -2.12 22.33 9.16
C LEU A 280 -2.67 20.96 8.74
N GLY A 281 -3.85 20.93 8.10
CA GLY A 281 -4.50 19.73 7.55
C GLY A 281 -3.70 19.00 6.45
N PHE A 282 -2.51 19.48 6.12
CA PHE A 282 -1.55 18.82 5.23
C PHE A 282 -0.35 18.16 5.95
N VAL A 283 -0.33 18.15 7.29
CA VAL A 283 0.65 17.39 8.10
C VAL A 283 0.03 16.19 8.83
N ASP A 284 -1.30 16.05 8.83
CA ASP A 284 -1.96 14.83 9.30
C ASP A 284 -3.10 14.43 8.34
N VAL A 285 -2.72 13.84 7.21
CA VAL A 285 -3.63 13.02 6.39
C VAL A 285 -3.17 11.58 6.48
N ASN A 286 -3.29 11.03 7.68
CA ASN A 286 -3.51 9.60 7.88
C ASN A 286 -4.36 9.39 9.14
N ASN A 287 -5.60 9.85 9.09
CA ASN A 287 -6.60 9.31 9.99
C ASN A 287 -7.84 8.87 9.22
N ARG A 288 -7.89 7.55 9.01
CA ARG A 288 -9.13 6.83 8.75
C ARG A 288 -10.09 7.13 9.89
N ARG A 289 -11.38 7.19 9.56
CA ARG A 289 -12.54 7.33 10.46
C ARG A 289 -12.28 6.73 11.85
N VAL A 290 -11.95 7.59 12.81
CA VAL A 290 -12.01 7.28 14.23
C VAL A 290 -13.48 7.43 14.62
N THR A 291 -14.21 6.33 14.56
CA THR A 291 -15.49 6.21 15.26
C THR A 291 -15.22 6.12 16.76
N ALA A 292 -16.19 6.49 17.59
CA ALA A 292 -16.12 6.54 19.06
C ALA A 292 -15.87 5.20 19.78
N ALA A 293 -15.28 4.21 19.11
CA ALA A 293 -14.82 2.92 19.65
C ALA A 293 -13.31 2.89 19.96
N ASP A 294 -12.53 3.90 19.55
CA ASP A 294 -11.06 3.90 19.71
C ASP A 294 -10.54 4.54 21.01
N PHE A 295 -11.38 4.67 22.04
CA PHE A 295 -10.88 4.70 23.44
C PHE A 295 -10.59 3.25 23.91
N SER A 296 -9.89 2.48 23.08
CA SER A 296 -9.19 1.27 23.49
C SER A 296 -7.72 1.60 23.46
N MET A 297 -7.09 1.55 24.64
CA MET A 297 -5.67 1.75 24.93
C MET A 297 -4.77 1.63 23.69
N ALA A 298 -3.90 2.62 23.46
CA ALA A 298 -2.76 2.48 22.57
C ALA A 298 -1.88 1.31 23.07
N VAL A 299 -2.24 0.08 22.66
CA VAL A 299 -1.46 -1.10 22.92
C VAL A 299 -0.27 -1.00 21.99
N SER A 300 0.93 -0.92 22.58
CA SER A 300 2.17 -1.06 21.83
C SER A 300 2.06 -2.28 20.92
N LYS A 301 2.27 -2.12 19.61
CA LYS A 301 2.45 -3.29 18.74
C LYS A 301 3.67 -4.09 19.16
N CYS A 302 3.72 -5.35 18.75
CA CYS A 302 4.75 -6.32 19.11
C CYS A 302 4.81 -6.59 20.62
N THR A 303 3.64 -6.73 21.26
CA THR A 303 3.56 -6.99 22.71
C THR A 303 3.49 -8.49 23.01
N ARG A 304 4.23 -8.98 24.01
CA ARG A 304 4.12 -10.37 24.45
C ARG A 304 2.73 -10.63 25.02
N LEU A 305 2.06 -11.68 24.56
CA LEU A 305 0.78 -12.10 25.12
C LEU A 305 1.00 -12.63 26.55
N THR A 306 0.25 -12.11 27.52
CA THR A 306 0.28 -12.54 28.93
C THR A 306 -1.11 -12.98 29.34
N GLY A 307 -1.25 -13.83 30.38
CA GLY A 307 -2.52 -14.44 30.78
C GLY A 307 -3.76 -13.52 30.73
N PRO A 308 -3.79 -12.38 31.45
CA PRO A 308 -4.94 -11.47 31.43
C PRO A 308 -5.23 -10.87 30.05
N LEU A 309 -4.18 -10.54 29.30
CA LEU A 309 -4.28 -9.99 27.94
C LEU A 309 -4.78 -11.05 26.96
N THR A 310 -4.39 -12.31 27.14
CA THR A 310 -4.88 -13.45 26.35
C THR A 310 -6.39 -13.57 26.44
N SER A 311 -6.96 -13.59 27.65
CA SER A 311 -8.42 -13.68 27.84
C SER A 311 -9.14 -12.51 27.17
N GLN A 312 -8.67 -11.27 27.37
CA GLN A 312 -9.25 -10.09 26.75
C GLN A 312 -9.27 -10.17 25.21
N ILE A 313 -8.18 -10.65 24.61
CA ILE A 313 -8.09 -10.78 23.15
C ILE A 313 -9.01 -11.87 22.65
N LEU A 314 -9.03 -13.03 23.31
CA LEU A 314 -9.90 -14.14 22.95
C LEU A 314 -11.38 -13.75 23.06
N ASP A 315 -11.77 -12.97 24.06
CA ASP A 315 -13.13 -12.45 24.21
C ASP A 315 -13.50 -11.44 23.11
N SER A 316 -12.51 -10.68 22.62
CA SER A 316 -12.70 -9.67 21.56
C SER A 316 -12.82 -10.24 20.14
N VAL A 317 -12.67 -11.56 19.97
CA VAL A 317 -12.70 -12.22 18.65
C VAL A 317 -13.68 -13.38 18.61
N ASP A 318 -14.36 -13.53 17.48
CA ASP A 318 -15.31 -14.62 17.21
C ASP A 318 -14.68 -15.71 16.33
N SER A 319 -13.57 -15.39 15.65
CA SER A 319 -12.97 -16.27 14.65
C SER A 319 -11.45 -16.19 14.68
N VAL A 320 -10.79 -17.34 14.61
CA VAL A 320 -9.33 -17.47 14.64
C VAL A 320 -8.85 -18.21 13.42
N LEU A 321 -7.93 -17.60 12.68
CA LEU A 321 -7.32 -18.13 11.49
C LEU A 321 -5.90 -18.55 11.85
N PHE A 322 -5.57 -19.82 11.64
CA PHE A 322 -4.24 -20.36 11.91
C PHE A 322 -3.54 -20.68 10.60
N ASP A 323 -2.32 -20.15 10.43
CA ASP A 323 -1.37 -20.82 9.56
C ASP A 323 -1.09 -22.25 10.06
N CYS A 324 -0.59 -23.09 9.16
CA CYS A 324 -0.39 -24.50 9.40
C CYS A 324 1.08 -24.83 9.73
N ASP A 325 1.96 -24.67 8.74
CA ASP A 325 3.34 -25.14 8.78
C ASP A 325 4.20 -24.18 9.63
N GLY A 326 4.65 -24.62 10.81
CA GLY A 326 5.40 -23.77 11.74
C GLY A 326 4.54 -23.18 12.86
N VAL A 327 3.21 -23.34 12.80
CA VAL A 327 2.26 -22.83 13.82
C VAL A 327 1.55 -23.94 14.58
N ILE A 328 0.93 -24.88 13.87
CA ILE A 328 0.20 -26.01 14.49
C ILE A 328 0.93 -27.35 14.31
N TRP A 329 1.83 -27.45 13.33
CA TRP A 329 2.69 -28.62 13.13
C TRP A 329 4.05 -28.26 12.52
N ARG A 330 4.99 -29.20 12.61
CA ARG A 330 6.22 -29.22 11.82
C ARG A 330 6.32 -30.57 11.11
N GLY A 331 6.28 -30.56 9.78
CA GLY A 331 6.22 -31.80 9.00
C GLY A 331 4.97 -32.60 9.35
N ASP A 332 5.17 -33.82 9.86
CA ASP A 332 4.09 -34.75 10.26
C ASP A 332 3.90 -34.84 11.78
N GLN A 333 4.44 -33.89 12.55
CA GLN A 333 4.29 -33.84 14.01
C GLN A 333 3.57 -32.55 14.42
N ALA A 334 2.54 -32.69 15.25
CA ALA A 334 1.86 -31.54 15.85
C ALA A 334 2.83 -30.76 16.77
N ILE A 335 2.69 -29.45 16.80
CA ILE A 335 3.35 -28.64 17.83
C ILE A 335 2.71 -29.00 19.18
N PRO A 336 3.50 -29.30 20.23
CA PRO A 336 2.95 -29.67 21.53
C PRO A 336 1.96 -28.62 22.05
N GLY A 337 0.76 -29.05 22.47
CA GLY A 337 -0.30 -28.17 22.95
C GLY A 337 -1.19 -27.57 21.86
N ALA A 338 -0.81 -27.65 20.58
CA ALA A 338 -1.59 -27.07 19.49
C ALA A 338 -2.97 -27.73 19.31
N PRO A 339 -3.11 -29.08 19.31
CA PRO A 339 -4.42 -29.73 19.26
C PRO A 339 -5.34 -29.31 20.41
N GLU A 340 -4.80 -29.25 21.63
CA GLU A 340 -5.54 -28.86 22.83
C GLU A 340 -6.06 -27.43 22.74
N VAL A 341 -5.25 -26.48 22.27
CA VAL A 341 -5.65 -25.08 22.07
C VAL A 341 -6.77 -24.97 21.06
N ILE A 342 -6.61 -25.59 19.88
CA ILE A 342 -7.60 -25.50 18.80
C ILE A 342 -8.93 -26.12 19.22
N ASN A 343 -8.89 -27.32 19.80
CA ASN A 343 -10.10 -28.01 20.23
C ASN A 343 -10.78 -27.23 21.38
N SER A 344 -10.01 -26.58 22.26
CA SER A 344 -10.56 -25.74 23.33
C SER A 344 -11.19 -24.45 22.81
N LEU A 345 -10.59 -23.80 21.80
CA LEU A 345 -11.19 -22.64 21.12
C LEU A 345 -12.55 -22.99 20.51
N LYS A 346 -12.64 -24.14 19.84
CA LYS A 346 -13.91 -24.63 19.29
C LYS A 346 -14.95 -24.91 20.35
N LYS A 347 -14.56 -25.55 21.46
CA LYS A 347 -15.45 -25.77 22.63
C LYS A 347 -15.93 -24.47 23.26
N ALA A 348 -15.11 -23.42 23.23
CA ALA A 348 -15.46 -22.07 23.65
C ALA A 348 -16.32 -21.30 22.61
N GLY A 349 -16.79 -21.97 21.55
CA GLY A 349 -17.68 -21.38 20.53
C GLY A 349 -16.98 -20.51 19.49
N LYS A 350 -15.64 -20.50 19.44
CA LYS A 350 -14.89 -19.76 18.41
C LYS A 350 -14.89 -20.54 17.10
N ARG A 351 -15.06 -19.83 15.98
CA ARG A 351 -14.87 -20.42 14.64
C ARG A 351 -13.37 -20.50 14.34
N VAL A 352 -12.89 -21.65 13.91
CA VAL A 352 -11.47 -21.86 13.61
C VAL A 352 -11.29 -22.22 12.15
N PHE A 353 -10.35 -21.55 11.49
CA PHE A 353 -10.00 -21.79 10.09
C PHE A 353 -8.50 -22.07 9.95
N PHE A 354 -8.14 -22.96 9.05
CA PHE A 354 -6.77 -23.35 8.74
C PHE A 354 -6.38 -22.78 7.38
N VAL A 355 -5.41 -21.86 7.34
CA VAL A 355 -5.01 -21.13 6.14
C VAL A 355 -3.57 -21.43 5.75
N THR A 356 -3.37 -22.10 4.61
CA THR A 356 -2.03 -22.55 4.19
C THR A 356 -1.66 -22.08 2.78
N ASN A 357 -0.40 -21.63 2.63
CA ASN A 357 0.16 -21.33 1.30
C ASN A 357 0.56 -22.59 0.52
N ASN A 358 0.56 -23.76 1.15
CA ASN A 358 0.98 -25.01 0.55
C ASN A 358 -0.12 -25.57 -0.38
N SER A 359 0.23 -25.77 -1.65
CA SER A 359 -0.67 -26.24 -2.72
C SER A 359 -0.48 -27.73 -3.06
N THR A 360 0.15 -28.52 -2.19
CA THR A 360 0.45 -29.94 -2.44
C THR A 360 -0.66 -30.91 -2.01
N LYS A 361 -1.68 -30.43 -1.29
CA LYS A 361 -2.79 -31.26 -0.78
C LYS A 361 -4.13 -30.57 -1.01
N THR A 362 -5.18 -31.38 -1.15
CA THR A 362 -6.57 -30.90 -1.21
C THR A 362 -7.06 -30.56 0.20
N ARG A 363 -8.18 -29.84 0.30
CA ARG A 363 -8.85 -29.54 1.57
C ARG A 363 -9.16 -30.82 2.34
N LYS A 364 -9.69 -31.83 1.65
CA LYS A 364 -9.96 -33.15 2.24
C LYS A 364 -8.71 -33.80 2.82
N MET A 365 -7.60 -33.83 2.07
CA MET A 365 -6.34 -34.41 2.56
C MET A 365 -5.77 -33.65 3.77
N TYR A 366 -5.95 -32.33 3.83
CA TYR A 366 -5.57 -31.54 4.99
C TYR A 366 -6.46 -31.82 6.21
N ALA A 367 -7.79 -31.94 6.03
CA ALA A 367 -8.70 -32.31 7.11
C ALA A 367 -8.37 -33.70 7.69
N GLU A 368 -8.04 -34.66 6.84
CA GLU A 368 -7.56 -35.99 7.25
C GLU A 368 -6.24 -35.90 8.04
N LYS A 369 -5.29 -35.07 7.58
CA LYS A 369 -4.03 -34.82 8.30
C LYS A 369 -4.27 -34.19 9.67
N LEU A 370 -5.10 -33.15 9.74
CA LEU A 370 -5.49 -32.47 10.97
C LEU A 370 -6.10 -33.47 11.97
N THR A 371 -7.06 -34.28 11.51
CA THR A 371 -7.69 -35.31 12.35
C THR A 371 -6.67 -36.31 12.89
N LYS A 372 -5.75 -36.79 12.04
CA LYS A 372 -4.68 -37.72 12.44
C LYS A 372 -3.75 -37.12 13.51
N LEU A 373 -3.55 -35.80 13.49
CA LEU A 373 -2.72 -35.07 14.44
C LEU A 373 -3.48 -34.66 15.72
N GLY A 374 -4.75 -35.05 15.88
CA GLY A 374 -5.56 -34.79 17.06
C GLY A 374 -6.38 -33.50 17.02
N PHE A 375 -6.41 -32.80 15.88
CA PHE A 375 -7.27 -31.63 15.69
C PHE A 375 -8.68 -32.06 15.30
N GLU A 376 -9.70 -31.58 16.00
CA GLU A 376 -11.09 -31.69 15.59
C GLU A 376 -11.30 -30.76 14.39
N ALA A 377 -11.14 -31.24 13.15
CA ALA A 377 -11.20 -30.40 11.95
C ALA A 377 -12.07 -31.00 10.84
N SER A 378 -12.71 -30.13 10.06
CA SER A 378 -13.51 -30.49 8.89
C SER A 378 -12.95 -29.86 7.61
N GLU A 379 -13.37 -30.37 6.45
CA GLU A 379 -12.90 -29.90 5.15
C GLU A 379 -13.24 -28.41 4.90
N ASP A 380 -14.41 -27.95 5.35
CA ASP A 380 -14.88 -26.58 5.16
C ASP A 380 -14.11 -25.55 5.98
N GLU A 381 -13.29 -26.00 6.93
CA GLU A 381 -12.42 -25.14 7.74
C GLU A 381 -11.04 -24.94 7.10
N VAL A 382 -10.72 -25.66 6.01
CA VAL A 382 -9.40 -25.63 5.38
C VAL A 382 -9.39 -24.73 4.14
N PHE A 383 -8.54 -23.71 4.18
CA PHE A 383 -8.32 -22.76 3.09
C PHE A 383 -6.87 -22.81 2.62
N GLY A 384 -6.60 -23.77 1.74
CA GLY A 384 -5.33 -23.89 1.03
C GLY A 384 -5.30 -23.06 -0.26
N THR A 385 -4.10 -22.67 -0.71
CA THR A 385 -3.94 -21.93 -1.97
C THR A 385 -4.37 -22.71 -3.20
N ALA A 386 -4.38 -24.04 -3.17
CA ALA A 386 -4.92 -24.87 -4.25
C ALA A 386 -6.43 -24.57 -4.47
N TYR A 387 -7.24 -24.75 -3.42
CA TYR A 387 -8.66 -24.42 -3.42
C TYR A 387 -8.91 -22.94 -3.73
N CYS A 388 -8.22 -22.03 -3.03
CA CYS A 388 -8.43 -20.60 -3.23
C CYS A 388 -8.10 -20.17 -4.67
N SER A 389 -7.12 -20.79 -5.33
CA SER A 389 -6.82 -20.48 -6.74
C SER A 389 -7.92 -20.95 -7.68
N ALA A 390 -8.51 -22.12 -7.41
CA ALA A 390 -9.65 -22.61 -8.17
C ALA A 390 -10.88 -21.68 -8.00
N VAL A 391 -11.16 -21.24 -6.75
CA VAL A 391 -12.21 -20.25 -6.47
C VAL A 391 -11.93 -18.92 -7.16
N TYR A 392 -10.68 -18.44 -7.14
CA TYR A 392 -10.27 -17.22 -7.83
C TYR A 392 -10.56 -17.28 -9.33
N LEU A 393 -10.15 -18.36 -9.98
CA LEU A 393 -10.38 -18.56 -11.41
C LEU A 393 -11.87 -18.63 -11.75
N LYS A 394 -12.67 -19.31 -10.90
CA LYS A 394 -14.11 -19.43 -11.10
C LYS A 394 -14.86 -18.11 -10.90
N THR A 395 -14.56 -17.39 -9.83
CA THR A 395 -15.41 -16.29 -9.34
C THR A 395 -14.90 -14.89 -9.71
N VAL A 396 -13.58 -14.73 -9.80
CA VAL A 396 -12.97 -13.43 -10.12
C VAL A 396 -12.64 -13.36 -11.60
N CYS A 397 -12.02 -14.41 -12.15
CA CYS A 397 -11.72 -14.46 -13.59
C CYS A 397 -12.94 -14.83 -14.44
N ASN A 398 -14.00 -15.41 -13.84
CA ASN A 398 -15.13 -15.99 -14.57
C ASN A 398 -14.65 -16.89 -15.73
N LEU A 399 -13.70 -17.78 -15.43
CA LEU A 399 -12.98 -18.53 -16.45
C LEU A 399 -13.92 -19.48 -17.20
N GLU A 400 -14.04 -19.26 -18.51
CA GLU A 400 -14.69 -20.19 -19.44
C GLU A 400 -13.61 -20.82 -20.34
N GLY A 401 -13.19 -22.03 -19.98
CA GLY A 401 -12.13 -22.77 -20.68
C GLY A 401 -11.22 -23.55 -19.73
N LYS A 402 -10.08 -24.02 -20.25
CA LYS A 402 -9.11 -24.84 -19.53
C LYS A 402 -8.02 -24.00 -18.86
N VAL A 403 -7.36 -24.62 -17.89
CA VAL A 403 -6.19 -24.06 -17.19
C VAL A 403 -4.97 -24.88 -17.54
N TYR A 404 -3.90 -24.23 -18.03
CA TYR A 404 -2.59 -24.85 -18.03
C TYR A 404 -1.98 -24.75 -16.63
N LEU A 405 -1.88 -25.90 -15.97
CA LEU A 405 -1.45 -26.02 -14.59
C LEU A 405 0.01 -26.47 -14.52
N ILE A 406 0.86 -25.59 -13.99
CA ILE A 406 2.16 -25.96 -13.42
C ILE A 406 1.91 -26.19 -11.93
N GLY A 407 1.68 -27.44 -11.53
CA GLY A 407 1.30 -27.74 -10.15
C GLY A 407 1.08 -29.22 -9.87
N SER A 408 0.72 -29.51 -8.63
CA SER A 408 0.50 -30.85 -8.11
C SER A 408 -0.81 -31.49 -8.59
N ASN A 409 -0.93 -32.82 -8.43
CA ASN A 409 -2.20 -33.53 -8.63
C ASN A 409 -3.32 -33.06 -7.68
N ALA A 410 -2.98 -32.58 -6.49
CA ALA A 410 -3.98 -32.03 -5.56
C ALA A 410 -4.61 -30.74 -6.11
N MET A 411 -3.81 -29.88 -6.76
CA MET A 411 -4.35 -28.68 -7.42
C MET A 411 -5.29 -29.04 -8.57
N ARG A 412 -4.98 -30.09 -9.32
CA ARG A 412 -5.90 -30.62 -10.35
C ARG A 412 -7.25 -30.98 -9.74
N GLN A 413 -7.25 -31.74 -8.65
CA GLN A 413 -8.49 -32.19 -8.00
C GLN A 413 -9.33 -31.01 -7.49
N GLU A 414 -8.72 -29.97 -6.92
CA GLU A 414 -9.43 -28.76 -6.49
C GLU A 414 -10.04 -27.96 -7.66
N LEU A 415 -9.35 -27.90 -8.81
CA LEU A 415 -9.88 -27.29 -10.03
C LEU A 415 -11.07 -28.08 -10.59
N GLU A 416 -10.90 -29.40 -10.72
CA GLU A 416 -11.93 -30.31 -11.23
C GLU A 416 -13.18 -30.31 -10.35
N ALA A 417 -13.02 -30.24 -9.02
CA ALA A 417 -14.13 -30.13 -8.08
C ALA A 417 -14.98 -28.86 -8.28
N LEU A 418 -14.42 -27.82 -8.90
CA LEU A 418 -15.13 -26.59 -9.26
C LEU A 418 -15.55 -26.54 -10.73
N GLY A 419 -15.35 -27.62 -11.49
CA GLY A 419 -15.69 -27.73 -12.90
C GLY A 419 -14.68 -27.06 -13.85
N ILE A 420 -13.46 -26.80 -13.38
CA ILE A 420 -12.38 -26.24 -14.19
C ILE A 420 -11.47 -27.38 -14.64
N GLU A 421 -11.28 -27.53 -15.95
CA GLU A 421 -10.42 -28.59 -16.50
C GLU A 421 -8.94 -28.16 -16.55
N PRO A 422 -8.04 -28.87 -15.84
CA PRO A 422 -6.60 -28.59 -15.87
C PRO A 422 -5.84 -29.49 -16.84
N VAL A 423 -4.91 -28.90 -17.60
CA VAL A 423 -3.95 -29.61 -18.46
C VAL A 423 -2.51 -29.34 -17.99
N GLY A 424 -1.57 -30.25 -18.27
CA GLY A 424 -0.13 -30.04 -17.99
C GLY A 424 0.40 -30.57 -16.64
N VAL A 425 -0.41 -31.30 -15.87
CA VAL A 425 0.04 -31.95 -14.61
C VAL A 425 0.83 -33.22 -14.91
N GLY A 426 1.85 -33.49 -14.08
CA GLY A 426 2.77 -34.63 -14.26
C GLY A 426 4.05 -34.23 -15.01
N PRO A 427 4.96 -35.17 -15.31
CA PRO A 427 6.19 -34.90 -16.04
C PRO A 427 5.98 -34.37 -17.46
N ASP A 428 6.76 -33.36 -17.86
CA ASP A 428 6.92 -32.93 -19.26
C ASP A 428 8.42 -32.87 -19.58
N PRO A 429 9.05 -34.03 -19.90
CA PRO A 429 10.50 -34.11 -20.10
C PRO A 429 10.95 -33.34 -21.35
N VAL A 430 12.18 -32.82 -21.30
CA VAL A 430 12.76 -32.11 -22.44
C VAL A 430 12.84 -33.03 -23.65
N SER A 431 12.27 -32.56 -24.77
CA SER A 431 12.26 -33.27 -26.05
C SER A 431 12.35 -32.25 -27.19
N GLY A 432 12.89 -32.67 -28.34
CA GLY A 432 13.11 -31.79 -29.50
C GLY A 432 14.20 -30.72 -29.27
N GLY A 433 14.28 -29.77 -30.20
CA GLY A 433 15.16 -28.61 -30.13
C GLY A 433 14.41 -27.29 -30.26
N GLN A 434 15.15 -26.20 -30.41
CA GLN A 434 14.60 -24.83 -30.40
C GLN A 434 13.44 -24.60 -31.40
N LYS A 435 13.50 -25.23 -32.58
CA LYS A 435 12.42 -25.15 -33.57
C LYS A 435 11.14 -25.83 -33.06
N ASP A 436 11.27 -27.03 -32.50
CA ASP A 436 10.15 -27.80 -31.95
C ASP A 436 9.52 -27.08 -30.74
N TRP A 437 10.35 -26.46 -29.91
CA TRP A 437 9.90 -25.68 -28.75
C TRP A 437 9.10 -24.44 -29.17
N ALA A 438 9.50 -23.78 -30.26
CA ALA A 438 8.79 -22.62 -30.81
C ALA A 438 7.45 -23.00 -31.45
N SER A 439 7.28 -24.24 -31.89
CA SER A 439 6.06 -24.75 -32.51
C SER A 439 5.36 -25.81 -31.65
N VAL A 440 5.52 -25.76 -30.33
CA VAL A 440 4.91 -26.73 -29.42
C VAL A 440 3.39 -26.65 -29.53
N PRO A 441 2.65 -27.78 -29.68
CA PRO A 441 1.20 -27.74 -29.81
C PRO A 441 0.56 -27.22 -28.52
N LEU A 442 -0.36 -26.27 -28.67
CA LEU A 442 -1.14 -25.65 -27.60
C LEU A 442 -2.61 -26.00 -27.77
N ASP A 443 -3.29 -26.21 -26.65
CA ASP A 443 -4.75 -26.36 -26.61
C ASP A 443 -5.41 -24.96 -26.65
N PRO A 444 -6.18 -24.63 -27.70
CA PRO A 444 -6.81 -23.30 -27.83
C PRO A 444 -7.88 -23.02 -26.76
N GLU A 445 -8.36 -24.04 -26.06
CA GLU A 445 -9.32 -23.91 -24.95
C GLU A 445 -8.66 -23.42 -23.67
N VAL A 446 -7.32 -23.42 -23.57
CA VAL A 446 -6.60 -22.88 -22.41
C VAL A 446 -6.72 -21.35 -22.38
N LYS A 447 -7.34 -20.84 -21.31
CA LYS A 447 -7.54 -19.39 -21.08
C LYS A 447 -6.81 -18.86 -19.84
N ALA A 448 -6.15 -19.74 -19.08
CA ALA A 448 -5.37 -19.34 -17.92
C ALA A 448 -4.13 -20.23 -17.74
N VAL A 449 -3.06 -19.62 -17.22
CA VAL A 449 -1.91 -20.32 -16.64
C VAL A 449 -1.95 -20.15 -15.13
N LEU A 450 -2.00 -21.28 -14.41
CA LEU A 450 -1.92 -21.33 -12.95
C LEU A 450 -0.60 -21.97 -12.53
N VAL A 451 0.16 -21.27 -11.68
CA VAL A 451 1.46 -21.73 -11.20
C VAL A 451 1.42 -21.95 -9.69
N GLY A 452 1.58 -23.21 -9.28
CA GLY A 452 1.78 -23.65 -7.91
C GLY A 452 3.08 -24.42 -7.72
N PHE A 453 3.20 -25.16 -6.62
CA PHE A 453 4.34 -26.05 -6.42
C PHE A 453 4.21 -27.26 -7.34
N ASP A 454 5.25 -27.51 -8.14
CA ASP A 454 5.31 -28.60 -9.11
C ASP A 454 6.68 -29.30 -9.00
N GLU A 455 6.68 -30.53 -8.49
CA GLU A 455 7.88 -31.37 -8.41
C GLU A 455 8.41 -31.80 -9.78
N HIS A 456 7.59 -31.65 -10.82
CA HIS A 456 7.93 -31.95 -12.21
C HIS A 456 8.19 -30.69 -13.04
N PHE A 457 8.45 -29.55 -12.40
CA PHE A 457 8.78 -28.31 -13.12
C PHE A 457 9.96 -28.53 -14.07
N SER A 458 9.75 -28.26 -15.35
CA SER A 458 10.72 -28.51 -16.41
C SER A 458 10.80 -27.32 -17.37
N TYR A 459 11.84 -27.32 -18.21
CA TYR A 459 11.96 -26.33 -19.28
C TYR A 459 10.76 -26.37 -20.23
N MET A 460 10.23 -27.56 -20.56
CA MET A 460 9.07 -27.69 -21.45
C MET A 460 7.81 -27.09 -20.82
N LYS A 461 7.60 -27.29 -19.52
CA LYS A 461 6.48 -26.66 -18.82
C LYS A 461 6.58 -25.14 -18.84
N LEU A 462 7.77 -24.62 -18.58
CA LEU A 462 8.05 -23.18 -18.66
C LEU A 462 7.80 -22.64 -20.07
N ASN A 463 8.27 -23.35 -21.10
CA ASN A 463 8.07 -22.96 -22.49
C ASN A 463 6.58 -22.94 -22.86
N ARG A 464 5.81 -23.98 -22.52
CA ARG A 464 4.36 -24.01 -22.76
C ARG A 464 3.62 -22.87 -22.05
N ALA A 465 3.95 -22.61 -20.78
CA ALA A 465 3.38 -21.48 -20.04
C ALA A 465 3.69 -20.16 -20.73
N LEU A 466 4.93 -19.94 -21.17
CA LEU A 466 5.31 -18.78 -21.98
C LEU A 466 4.43 -18.66 -23.23
N GLN A 467 4.29 -19.74 -24.01
CA GLN A 467 3.51 -19.71 -25.25
C GLN A 467 2.04 -19.34 -25.00
N TYR A 468 1.40 -19.90 -23.96
CA TYR A 468 0.04 -19.48 -23.56
C TYR A 468 -0.01 -18.02 -23.12
N LEU A 469 1.00 -17.54 -22.39
CA LEU A 469 1.07 -16.18 -21.86
C LEU A 469 1.48 -15.12 -22.89
N CYS A 470 1.92 -15.51 -24.09
CA CYS A 470 2.03 -14.59 -25.22
C CYS A 470 0.66 -14.01 -25.62
N ASN A 471 -0.44 -14.74 -25.36
CA ASN A 471 -1.77 -14.17 -25.45
C ASN A 471 -2.04 -13.26 -24.23
N ALA A 472 -2.22 -11.96 -24.48
CA ALA A 472 -2.49 -10.96 -23.44
C ALA A 472 -3.79 -11.21 -22.67
N GLU A 473 -4.78 -11.89 -23.26
CA GLU A 473 -6.06 -12.24 -22.64
C GLU A 473 -5.97 -13.47 -21.72
N CYS A 474 -4.94 -14.29 -21.89
CA CYS A 474 -4.70 -15.45 -21.03
C CYS A 474 -4.40 -14.98 -19.60
N GLN A 475 -5.18 -15.46 -18.64
CA GLN A 475 -5.01 -15.12 -17.22
C GLN A 475 -3.71 -15.71 -16.69
N PHE A 476 -3.01 -14.97 -15.83
CA PHE A 476 -1.77 -15.43 -15.22
C PHE A 476 -1.88 -15.38 -13.70
N VAL A 477 -1.94 -16.55 -13.07
CA VAL A 477 -2.25 -16.69 -11.64
C VAL A 477 -1.15 -17.51 -10.96
N GLY A 478 -0.75 -17.09 -9.76
CA GLY A 478 0.22 -17.80 -8.92
C GLY A 478 -0.39 -18.15 -7.55
N THR A 479 -0.08 -19.33 -7.01
CA THR A 479 -0.63 -19.73 -5.71
C THR A 479 -0.03 -18.93 -4.56
N ASN A 480 1.29 -18.72 -4.53
CA ASN A 480 2.01 -17.97 -3.50
C ASN A 480 3.41 -17.57 -4.00
N THR A 481 4.12 -16.75 -3.22
CA THR A 481 5.48 -16.26 -3.54
C THR A 481 6.56 -16.86 -2.64
N ASP A 482 6.27 -17.95 -1.93
CA ASP A 482 7.20 -18.53 -0.96
C ASP A 482 8.42 -19.12 -1.67
N THR A 483 9.60 -18.61 -1.32
CA THR A 483 10.85 -18.95 -2.04
C THR A 483 11.48 -20.24 -1.56
N ARG A 484 11.21 -20.64 -0.31
CA ARG A 484 11.79 -21.82 0.33
C ARG A 484 10.75 -22.53 1.19
N LEU A 485 10.80 -23.85 1.19
CA LEU A 485 10.11 -24.70 2.15
C LEU A 485 11.16 -25.22 3.14
N PRO A 486 11.10 -24.83 4.43
CA PRO A 486 12.06 -25.29 5.43
C PRO A 486 11.87 -26.78 5.74
N LEU A 487 12.98 -27.48 5.98
CA LEU A 487 13.04 -28.89 6.39
C LEU A 487 13.84 -29.02 7.69
N GLU A 488 13.69 -30.16 8.37
CA GLU A 488 14.47 -30.46 9.58
C GLU A 488 15.99 -30.42 9.34
N GLY A 489 16.73 -30.03 10.38
CA GLY A 489 18.20 -29.92 10.32
C GLY A 489 18.72 -28.73 9.52
N GLY A 490 17.91 -27.67 9.34
CA GLY A 490 18.33 -26.44 8.65
C GLY A 490 18.41 -26.56 7.12
N LYS A 491 17.85 -27.62 6.55
CA LYS A 491 17.75 -27.82 5.10
C LYS A 491 16.52 -27.08 4.56
N ALA A 492 16.51 -26.82 3.26
CA ALA A 492 15.35 -26.24 2.58
C ALA A 492 15.29 -26.69 1.13
N VAL A 493 14.08 -26.73 0.57
CA VAL A 493 13.85 -26.95 -0.86
C VAL A 493 13.21 -25.71 -1.50
N PRO A 494 13.39 -25.49 -2.82
CA PRO A 494 12.76 -24.37 -3.51
C PRO A 494 11.23 -24.38 -3.36
N GLY A 495 10.65 -23.24 -3.02
CA GLY A 495 9.20 -23.06 -2.94
C GLY A 495 8.56 -22.63 -4.27
N THR A 496 7.25 -22.41 -4.26
CA THR A 496 6.48 -21.99 -5.45
C THR A 496 6.99 -20.68 -6.04
N GLY A 497 7.44 -19.75 -5.20
CA GLY A 497 7.96 -18.45 -5.64
C GLY A 497 9.12 -18.56 -6.63
N CYS A 498 9.95 -19.61 -6.53
CA CYS A 498 11.02 -19.87 -7.50
C CYS A 498 10.48 -20.24 -8.89
N ILE A 499 9.47 -21.12 -8.92
CA ILE A 499 8.80 -21.56 -10.14
C ILE A 499 8.05 -20.38 -10.77
N LEU A 500 7.28 -19.66 -9.95
CA LEU A 500 6.52 -18.47 -10.36
C LEU A 500 7.44 -17.42 -10.98
N LYS A 501 8.58 -17.14 -10.34
CA LYS A 501 9.55 -16.16 -10.85
C LYS A 501 10.13 -16.56 -12.20
N ALA A 502 10.38 -17.85 -12.42
CA ALA A 502 10.84 -18.34 -13.72
C ALA A 502 9.81 -18.07 -14.82
N VAL A 503 8.53 -18.38 -14.55
CA VAL A 503 7.43 -18.13 -15.50
C VAL A 503 7.22 -16.64 -15.73
N GLU A 504 7.20 -15.80 -14.67
CA GLU A 504 7.09 -14.34 -14.80
C GLU A 504 8.22 -13.76 -15.66
N THR A 505 9.45 -14.24 -15.45
CA THR A 505 10.63 -13.76 -16.18
C THR A 505 10.56 -14.14 -17.65
N ALA A 506 10.17 -15.39 -17.95
CA ALA A 506 10.01 -15.84 -19.32
C ALA A 506 8.89 -15.08 -20.05
N ALA A 507 7.73 -14.96 -19.41
CA ALA A 507 6.55 -14.30 -19.97
C ALA A 507 6.63 -12.77 -20.00
N GLN A 508 7.59 -12.17 -19.27
CA GLN A 508 7.66 -10.71 -19.04
C GLN A 508 6.35 -10.12 -18.51
N ARG A 509 5.62 -10.91 -17.71
CA ARG A 509 4.32 -10.58 -17.11
C ARG A 509 4.38 -10.92 -15.63
N HIS A 510 3.61 -10.20 -14.82
CA HIS A 510 3.43 -10.52 -13.40
C HIS A 510 2.17 -11.35 -13.20
N ALA A 511 2.27 -12.35 -12.32
CA ALA A 511 1.12 -13.16 -11.96
C ALA A 511 0.28 -12.46 -10.89
N GLN A 512 -1.03 -12.67 -10.94
CA GLN A 512 -1.89 -12.37 -9.80
C GLN A 512 -1.71 -13.46 -8.74
N VAL A 513 -1.20 -13.09 -7.58
CA VAL A 513 -0.97 -14.02 -6.46
C VAL A 513 -2.23 -14.15 -5.61
N VAL A 514 -2.61 -15.39 -5.32
CA VAL A 514 -3.85 -15.72 -4.59
C VAL A 514 -3.60 -15.92 -3.08
N GLY A 515 -2.50 -16.56 -2.73
CA GLY A 515 -2.13 -16.87 -1.35
C GLY A 515 -1.63 -15.68 -0.56
N LYS A 516 -1.34 -15.93 0.72
CA LYS A 516 -0.84 -14.95 1.68
C LYS A 516 0.43 -14.29 1.11
N PRO A 517 0.56 -12.95 1.16
CA PRO A 517 -0.25 -11.98 1.93
C PRO A 517 -1.49 -11.41 1.20
N SER A 518 -1.91 -11.97 0.06
CA SER A 518 -3.11 -11.49 -0.64
C SER A 518 -4.36 -11.62 0.22
N SER A 519 -5.18 -10.56 0.25
CA SER A 519 -6.48 -10.56 0.95
C SER A 519 -7.49 -11.55 0.38
N PHE A 520 -7.21 -12.16 -0.79
CA PHE A 520 -8.17 -13.03 -1.46
C PHE A 520 -8.53 -14.26 -0.63
N MET A 521 -7.55 -14.89 0.03
CA MET A 521 -7.81 -16.04 0.91
C MET A 521 -8.81 -15.66 2.03
N PHE A 522 -8.63 -14.49 2.65
CA PHE A 522 -9.58 -13.98 3.65
C PHE A 522 -10.95 -13.67 3.06
N LYS A 523 -11.01 -13.10 1.84
CA LYS A 523 -12.27 -12.84 1.15
C LYS A 523 -13.05 -14.13 0.83
N CYS A 524 -12.37 -15.23 0.50
CA CYS A 524 -13.05 -16.53 0.33
C CYS A 524 -13.79 -16.93 1.61
N MET A 525 -13.12 -16.86 2.76
CA MET A 525 -13.71 -17.19 4.06
C MET A 525 -14.80 -16.20 4.46
N SER A 526 -14.57 -14.90 4.31
CA SER A 526 -15.53 -13.85 4.67
C SER A 526 -16.81 -13.95 3.84
N ASN A 527 -16.70 -14.21 2.53
CA ASN A 527 -17.86 -14.42 1.67
C ASN A 527 -18.64 -15.69 2.02
N GLN A 528 -17.94 -16.77 2.41
CA GLN A 528 -18.57 -18.05 2.73
C GLN A 528 -19.22 -18.07 4.13
N PHE A 529 -18.60 -17.40 5.12
CA PHE A 529 -19.00 -17.51 6.53
C PHE A 529 -19.43 -16.18 7.19
N GLY A 530 -19.47 -15.08 6.44
CA GLY A 530 -19.85 -13.76 6.96
C GLY A 530 -18.91 -13.29 8.07
N LEU A 531 -17.60 -13.32 7.83
CA LEU A 531 -16.60 -12.95 8.83
C LEU A 531 -16.47 -11.42 8.93
N ASP A 532 -16.57 -10.89 10.15
CA ASP A 532 -16.19 -9.51 10.49
C ASP A 532 -14.68 -9.44 10.77
N PRO A 533 -13.89 -8.68 9.99
CA PRO A 533 -12.45 -8.58 10.17
C PRO A 533 -12.03 -8.11 11.58
N SER A 534 -12.78 -7.18 12.18
CA SER A 534 -12.45 -6.60 13.49
C SER A 534 -12.51 -7.63 14.64
N LYS A 535 -13.27 -8.70 14.42
CA LYS A 535 -13.45 -9.84 15.33
C LYS A 535 -12.69 -11.09 14.89
N CYS A 536 -11.73 -10.94 13.98
CA CYS A 536 -10.87 -12.03 13.54
C CYS A 536 -9.45 -11.86 14.11
N LEU A 537 -8.83 -12.99 14.47
CA LEU A 537 -7.42 -13.08 14.84
C LEU A 537 -6.68 -13.93 13.81
N MET A 538 -5.61 -13.40 13.21
CA MET A 538 -4.68 -14.15 12.37
C MET A 538 -3.47 -14.59 13.21
N VAL A 539 -3.25 -15.90 13.30
CA VAL A 539 -2.13 -16.53 14.01
C VAL A 539 -1.18 -17.13 12.97
N GLY A 540 0.08 -16.68 13.00
CA GLY A 540 1.08 -17.05 12.00
C GLY A 540 2.50 -17.08 12.54
N ASP A 541 3.42 -17.72 11.84
CA ASP A 541 4.85 -17.74 12.18
C ASP A 541 5.68 -16.79 11.32
N ARG A 542 5.08 -16.16 10.30
CA ARG A 542 5.82 -15.42 9.28
C ARG A 542 5.28 -14.01 9.03
N LEU A 543 6.17 -13.02 9.14
CA LEU A 543 5.80 -11.59 9.09
C LEU A 543 5.32 -11.12 7.71
N ASP A 544 6.01 -11.55 6.64
CA ASP A 544 5.76 -11.10 5.26
C ASP A 544 4.54 -11.75 4.59
N THR A 545 3.92 -12.73 5.25
CA THR A 545 2.77 -13.49 4.73
C THR A 545 1.61 -13.46 5.70
N ASP A 546 1.73 -14.02 6.90
CA ASP A 546 0.62 -14.16 7.85
C ASP A 546 0.27 -12.85 8.53
N ILE A 547 1.26 -12.18 9.12
CA ILE A 547 1.05 -10.91 9.81
C ILE A 547 0.63 -9.84 8.79
N MET A 548 1.27 -9.83 7.62
CA MET A 548 0.88 -8.98 6.51
C MET A 548 -0.55 -9.26 6.02
N LEU A 549 -0.99 -10.53 5.93
CA LEU A 549 -2.39 -10.86 5.61
C LEU A 549 -3.33 -10.25 6.64
N GLY A 550 -3.06 -10.47 7.93
CA GLY A 550 -3.88 -9.99 9.03
C GLY A 550 -4.00 -8.46 9.00
N SER A 551 -2.86 -7.77 8.93
CA SER A 551 -2.77 -6.31 8.83
C SER A 551 -3.49 -5.76 7.59
N THR A 552 -3.27 -6.37 6.41
CA THR A 552 -3.91 -5.96 5.14
C THR A 552 -5.43 -6.05 5.20
N CYS A 553 -5.95 -7.06 5.92
CA CYS A 553 -7.38 -7.31 6.02
C CYS A 553 -8.01 -6.68 7.27
N GLY A 554 -7.24 -6.03 8.14
CA GLY A 554 -7.72 -5.40 9.37
C GLY A 554 -8.06 -6.38 10.50
N LEU A 555 -7.42 -7.54 10.54
CA LEU A 555 -7.51 -8.51 11.63
C LEU A 555 -6.53 -8.15 12.73
N LYS A 556 -6.82 -8.60 13.96
CA LYS A 556 -5.80 -8.69 15.00
C LYS A 556 -4.75 -9.72 14.58
N THR A 557 -3.49 -9.53 14.96
CA THR A 557 -2.38 -10.39 14.55
C THR A 557 -1.59 -10.94 15.74
N LEU A 558 -1.32 -12.24 15.71
CA LEU A 558 -0.52 -12.95 16.70
C LEU A 558 0.61 -13.73 16.00
N LEU A 559 1.85 -13.34 16.27
CA LEU A 559 3.03 -14.06 15.85
C LEU A 559 3.35 -15.20 16.82
N THR A 560 3.59 -16.41 16.31
CA THR A 560 4.20 -17.47 17.10
C THR A 560 5.66 -17.70 16.70
N LEU A 561 6.54 -17.94 17.67
CA LEU A 561 7.97 -18.12 17.44
C LEU A 561 8.37 -19.58 17.19
N THR A 562 7.40 -20.46 16.89
CA THR A 562 7.63 -21.86 16.52
C THR A 562 8.03 -22.06 15.06
N GLY A 563 8.10 -21.01 14.24
CA GLY A 563 8.39 -21.15 12.80
C GLY A 563 9.52 -20.27 12.31
N VAL A 564 9.27 -19.51 11.24
CA VAL A 564 10.30 -18.83 10.43
C VAL A 564 10.76 -17.51 11.04
N SER A 565 9.84 -16.63 11.43
CA SER A 565 10.19 -15.28 11.89
C SER A 565 10.55 -15.25 13.37
N THR A 566 11.46 -14.36 13.72
CA THR A 566 11.90 -14.13 15.10
C THR A 566 11.33 -12.82 15.66
N ILE A 567 11.36 -12.68 16.99
CA ILE A 567 11.02 -11.39 17.63
C ILE A 567 11.95 -10.26 17.16
N ALA A 568 13.23 -10.56 16.89
CA ALA A 568 14.20 -9.58 16.39
C ALA A 568 13.81 -9.05 15.00
N ASP A 569 13.25 -9.89 14.12
CA ASP A 569 12.75 -9.47 12.81
C ASP A 569 11.57 -8.51 12.96
N ALA A 570 10.64 -8.81 13.87
CA ALA A 570 9.48 -7.96 14.17
C ALA A 570 9.90 -6.61 14.76
N GLU A 571 10.85 -6.60 15.69
CA GLU A 571 11.44 -5.38 16.27
C GLU A 571 12.24 -4.57 15.26
N GLU A 572 12.91 -5.20 14.28
CA GLU A 572 13.56 -4.49 13.16
C GLU A 572 12.51 -3.77 12.31
N HIS A 573 11.40 -4.46 11.99
CA HIS A 573 10.29 -3.86 11.28
C HIS A 573 9.64 -2.71 12.06
N GLN A 574 9.45 -2.86 13.37
CA GLN A 574 8.90 -1.83 14.26
C GLN A 574 9.80 -0.60 14.41
N ARG A 575 11.12 -0.77 14.39
CA ARG A 575 12.06 0.36 14.41
C ARG A 575 12.24 1.01 13.04
N SER A 576 11.72 0.41 11.97
CA SER A 576 11.90 0.94 10.63
C SER A 576 10.97 2.12 10.34
N GLY A 577 11.48 3.19 9.73
CA GLY A 577 10.64 4.29 9.23
C GLY A 577 9.84 3.96 7.97
N CYS A 578 9.74 2.68 7.56
CA CYS A 578 9.10 2.26 6.32
C CYS A 578 7.66 1.79 6.58
N PRO A 579 6.62 2.45 6.04
CA PRO A 579 5.22 2.06 6.28
C PRO A 579 4.93 0.59 5.96
N LYS A 580 5.48 0.08 4.86
CA LYS A 580 5.27 -1.32 4.44
C LYS A 580 5.89 -2.33 5.42
N ARG A 581 6.98 -1.98 6.11
CA ARG A 581 7.56 -2.83 7.16
C ARG A 581 6.75 -2.71 8.46
N GLN A 582 6.20 -1.54 8.77
CA GLN A 582 5.29 -1.37 9.91
C GLN A 582 4.01 -2.21 9.78
N GLU A 583 3.54 -2.46 8.54
CA GLU A 583 2.43 -3.40 8.28
C GLU A 583 2.78 -4.86 8.61
N MET A 584 4.07 -5.22 8.68
CA MET A 584 4.56 -6.55 9.05
C MET A 584 4.79 -6.68 10.56
N VAL A 585 4.50 -5.65 11.36
CA VAL A 585 4.65 -5.72 12.82
C VAL A 585 3.38 -6.33 13.42
N PRO A 586 3.49 -7.47 14.13
CA PRO A 586 2.33 -8.10 14.74
C PRO A 586 1.82 -7.26 15.90
N ASP A 587 0.54 -7.39 16.25
CA ASP A 587 -0.01 -6.77 17.44
C ASP A 587 0.57 -7.47 18.68
N TYR A 588 0.62 -8.81 18.63
CA TYR A 588 1.08 -9.65 19.73
C TYR A 588 2.04 -10.75 19.29
N TYR A 589 2.79 -11.32 20.24
CA TYR A 589 3.56 -12.53 20.02
C TYR A 589 3.55 -13.51 21.20
N VAL A 590 3.75 -14.80 20.92
CA VAL A 590 3.91 -15.91 21.87
C VAL A 590 5.05 -16.84 21.44
N ASP A 591 5.68 -17.52 22.39
CA ASP A 591 6.73 -18.50 22.03
C ASP A 591 6.12 -19.71 21.30
N SER A 592 4.93 -20.13 21.75
CA SER A 592 4.09 -21.17 21.14
C SER A 592 2.62 -20.85 21.37
N ILE A 593 1.73 -21.24 20.45
CA ILE A 593 0.29 -21.09 20.66
C ILE A 593 -0.23 -21.84 21.90
N ALA A 594 0.52 -22.83 22.40
CA ALA A 594 0.24 -23.52 23.66
C ALA A 594 0.14 -22.57 24.87
N GLU A 595 0.79 -21.41 24.82
CA GLU A 595 0.71 -20.39 25.89
C GLU A 595 -0.70 -19.78 26.03
N ILE A 596 -1.59 -20.00 25.05
CA ILE A 596 -2.99 -19.54 25.08
C ILE A 596 -3.85 -20.47 25.94
N LEU A 597 -3.45 -21.74 26.10
CA LEU A 597 -4.26 -22.78 26.73
C LEU A 597 -4.76 -22.45 28.15
N PRO A 598 -3.94 -21.87 29.06
CA PRO A 598 -4.40 -21.53 30.41
C PRO A 598 -5.61 -20.58 30.43
N ALA A 599 -5.71 -19.67 29.45
CA ALA A 599 -6.83 -18.72 29.35
C ALA A 599 -8.12 -19.36 28.82
N LEU A 600 -8.05 -20.55 28.22
CA LEU A 600 -9.19 -21.32 27.71
C LEU A 600 -9.72 -22.36 28.71
N GLN A 601 -8.96 -22.61 29.79
CA GLN A 601 -9.27 -23.58 30.84
C GLN A 601 -9.71 -22.91 32.16
N ALA A 602 -9.55 -21.59 32.26
CA ALA A 602 -10.07 -20.77 33.34
C ALA A 602 -11.54 -20.44 33.11
#